data_AF-A0A7W1UV39-F1
#
_entry.id   AF-A0A7W1UV39-F1
#
_cell.length_a   1.000
_cell.length_b   1.000
_cell.length_c   1.000
_cell.angle_alpha   90.00
_cell.angle_beta   90.00
_cell.angle_gamma   90.00
#
_symmetry.space_group_name_H-M   'P 1'
#
loop_
_entity.id
_entity.type
_entity.pdbx_description
1 polymer ?
#
loop_
_entity_poly.entity_id
_entity_poly.type
_entity_poly.pdbx_seq_one_letter_code
_entity_poly.pdbx_strand_id
1 'polypeptide(L)'
;MARHPTQIQHRSGSVDHLYAEWIVELRRKGRSPNTVYGYERVYERNIRPTLGKLAVTKVNTKMLTDLYGAHQARGLSARSVYQIHACLSSMFTQACRWGW
;
A
#
# COMPACT_ATOMS: atom_id res chain seq x y z
N MET A 1 17.36 11.68 -36.25
CA MET A 1 17.01 10.57 -35.34
C MET A 1 16.06 11.09 -34.27
N ALA A 2 14.76 10.80 -34.40
CA ALA A 2 13.73 11.30 -33.49
C ALA A 2 13.69 10.43 -32.22
N ARG A 3 14.03 11.02 -31.07
CA ARG A 3 13.79 10.40 -29.76
C ARG A 3 12.28 10.29 -29.59
N HIS A 4 11.75 9.08 -29.58
CA HIS A 4 10.36 8.86 -29.20
C HIS A 4 10.20 9.25 -27.73
N PRO A 5 9.23 10.11 -27.37
CA PRO A 5 8.91 10.32 -25.97
C PRO A 5 8.34 9.00 -25.44
N THR A 6 9.04 8.36 -24.52
CA THR A 6 8.52 7.24 -23.74
C THR A 6 7.30 7.77 -22.98
N GLN A 7 6.10 7.53 -23.51
CA GLN A 7 4.86 7.73 -22.79
C GLN A 7 4.94 6.87 -21.52
N ILE A 8 5.16 7.53 -20.39
CA ILE A 8 4.97 6.92 -19.07
C ILE A 8 3.45 6.70 -18.99
N GLN A 9 2.99 5.51 -19.33
CA GLN A 9 1.60 5.12 -19.06
C GLN A 9 1.41 5.19 -17.54
N HIS A 10 0.58 6.13 -17.09
CA HIS A 10 0.16 6.19 -15.69
C HIS A 10 -0.61 4.91 -15.37
N ARG A 11 0.04 3.99 -14.65
CA ARG A 11 -0.58 2.76 -14.19
C ARG A 11 -1.52 3.08 -13.03
N SER A 12 -2.74 3.52 -13.33
CA SER A 12 -3.78 3.65 -12.32
C SER A 12 -4.44 2.29 -12.06
N GLY A 13 -4.48 1.86 -10.80
CA GLY A 13 -5.12 0.60 -10.38
C GLY A 13 -5.78 0.72 -9.01
N SER A 14 -6.37 -0.38 -8.53
CA SER A 14 -6.87 -0.45 -7.16
C SER A 14 -5.74 -0.59 -6.14
N VAL A 15 -6.02 -0.34 -4.87
CA VAL A 15 -5.08 -0.58 -3.77
C VAL A 15 -4.73 -2.07 -3.67
N ASP A 16 -5.64 -3.00 -4.01
CA ASP A 16 -5.36 -4.44 -4.13
C ASP A 16 -4.31 -4.73 -5.21
N HIS A 17 -4.42 -4.08 -6.37
CA HIS A 17 -3.44 -4.22 -7.44
C HIS A 17 -2.08 -3.67 -7.01
N LEU A 18 -2.05 -2.46 -6.44
CA LEU A 18 -0.80 -1.88 -5.94
C LEU A 18 -0.13 -2.79 -4.90
N TYR A 19 -0.90 -3.36 -3.98
CA TYR A 19 -0.40 -4.31 -3.00
C TYR A 19 0.24 -5.54 -3.63
N ALA A 20 -0.42 -6.17 -4.61
CA ALA A 20 0.12 -7.35 -5.28
C ALA A 20 1.46 -7.06 -5.95
N GLU A 21 1.56 -5.98 -6.72
CA GLU A 21 2.80 -5.55 -7.37
C GLU A 21 3.88 -5.20 -6.34
N TRP A 22 3.52 -4.50 -5.26
CA TRP A 22 4.44 -4.11 -4.20
C TRP A 22 5.03 -5.32 -3.45
N ILE A 23 4.25 -6.37 -3.20
CA ILE A 23 4.75 -7.62 -2.59
C ILE A 23 5.77 -8.30 -3.50
N VAL A 24 5.50 -8.37 -4.81
CA VAL A 24 6.46 -8.91 -5.79
C VAL A 24 7.76 -8.12 -5.76
N GLU A 25 7.69 -6.79 -5.73
CA GLU A 25 8.86 -5.93 -5.69
C GLU A 25 9.65 -6.05 -4.37
N LEU A 26 8.98 -6.18 -3.22
CA LEU A 26 9.67 -6.44 -1.95
C LEU A 26 10.47 -7.75 -2.00
N ARG A 27 9.89 -8.81 -2.55
CA ARG A 27 10.55 -10.10 -2.74
C ARG A 27 11.74 -9.98 -3.69
N ARG A 28 11.57 -9.28 -4.82
CA ARG A 28 12.63 -8.99 -5.79
C ARG A 28 13.80 -8.23 -5.17
N LYS A 29 13.53 -7.28 -4.28
CA LYS A 29 14.53 -6.51 -3.50
C LYS A 29 15.20 -7.31 -2.38
N GLY A 30 14.91 -8.61 -2.25
CA GLY A 30 15.49 -9.47 -1.21
C GLY A 30 15.01 -9.12 0.20
N ARG A 31 13.78 -8.59 0.34
CA ARG A 31 13.21 -8.39 1.68
C ARG A 31 13.01 -9.73 2.37
N SER A 32 13.35 -9.79 3.66
CA SER A 32 13.18 -10.99 4.49
C SER A 32 11.75 -11.55 4.34
N PRO A 33 11.60 -12.88 4.16
CA PRO A 33 10.29 -13.53 4.07
C PRO A 33 9.38 -13.20 5.25
N ASN A 34 9.93 -13.10 6.47
CA ASN A 34 9.16 -12.76 7.66
C ASN A 34 8.63 -11.32 7.63
N THR A 35 9.41 -10.38 7.07
CA THR A 35 8.94 -9.00 6.87
C THR A 35 7.82 -8.95 5.83
N VAL A 36 7.97 -9.66 4.72
CA VAL A 36 6.93 -9.73 3.67
C VAL A 36 5.64 -10.35 4.23
N TYR A 37 5.75 -11.48 4.93
CA TYR A 37 4.62 -12.12 5.61
C TYR A 37 3.93 -11.20 6.62
N GLY A 38 4.71 -10.40 7.36
CA GLY A 38 4.18 -9.39 8.27
C GLY A 38 3.33 -8.35 7.54
N TYR A 39 3.80 -7.85 6.39
CA TYR A 39 3.05 -6.91 5.56
C TYR A 39 1.79 -7.52 4.96
N GLU A 40 1.88 -8.74 4.41
CA GLU A 40 0.71 -9.47 3.88
C GLU A 40 -0.38 -9.58 4.96
N ARG A 41 -0.02 -10.02 6.16
CA ARG A 41 -0.96 -10.12 7.28
C ARG A 41 -1.58 -8.78 7.69
N VAL A 42 -0.77 -7.72 7.75
CA VAL A 42 -1.26 -6.38 8.09
C VAL A 42 -2.26 -5.92 7.05
N TYR A 43 -1.93 -6.10 5.77
CA TYR A 43 -2.75 -5.70 4.64
C TYR A 43 -4.09 -6.43 4.61
N GLU A 44 -4.05 -7.77 4.55
CA GLU A 44 -5.25 -8.61 4.40
C GLU A 44 -6.26 -8.37 5.53
N ARG A 45 -5.78 -8.21 6.77
CA ARG A 45 -6.65 -8.10 7.95
C ARG A 45 -7.15 -6.70 8.22
N ASN A 46 -6.33 -5.69 7.96
CA ASN A 46 -6.58 -4.34 8.50
C ASN A 46 -6.75 -3.27 7.44
N ILE A 47 -6.30 -3.50 6.20
CA ILE A 47 -6.31 -2.50 5.12
C ILE A 47 -7.30 -2.90 4.04
N ARG A 48 -7.18 -4.14 3.55
CA ARG A 48 -7.94 -4.67 2.42
C ARG A 48 -9.46 -4.48 2.55
N PRO A 49 -10.11 -4.75 3.70
CA PRO A 49 -11.56 -4.60 3.82
C PRO A 49 -12.06 -3.17 3.56
N THR A 50 -11.25 -2.15 3.85
CA THR A 50 -11.65 -0.74 3.76
C THR A 50 -11.14 -0.09 2.49
N LEU A 51 -9.88 -0.34 2.11
CA LEU A 51 -9.20 0.41 1.04
C LEU A 51 -8.94 -0.42 -0.22
N GLY A 52 -8.95 -1.76 -0.14
CA GLY A 52 -8.44 -2.63 -1.21
C GLY A 52 -9.06 -2.39 -2.60
N LYS A 53 -10.38 -2.15 -2.63
CA LYS A 53 -11.12 -1.92 -3.88
C LYS A 53 -11.03 -0.49 -4.42
N LEU A 54 -10.54 0.45 -3.62
CA LEU A 54 -10.45 1.84 -4.06
C LEU A 54 -9.35 2.00 -5.09
N ALA A 55 -9.55 2.91 -6.04
CA ALA A 55 -8.46 3.37 -6.89
C ALA A 55 -7.39 4.05 -6.02
N VAL A 56 -6.11 3.78 -6.30
CA VAL A 56 -4.97 4.38 -5.59
C VAL A 56 -5.08 5.90 -5.55
N THR A 57 -5.49 6.52 -6.66
CA THR A 57 -5.67 7.98 -6.81
C THR A 57 -6.84 8.56 -6.01
N LYS A 58 -7.71 7.72 -5.43
CA LYS A 58 -8.84 8.16 -4.61
C LYS A 58 -8.57 8.04 -3.12
N VAL A 59 -7.48 7.38 -2.72
CA VAL A 59 -7.08 7.32 -1.31
C VAL A 59 -6.56 8.67 -0.87
N ASN A 60 -7.16 9.22 0.18
CA ASN A 60 -6.73 10.49 0.78
C ASN A 60 -6.36 10.30 2.26
N THR A 61 -5.71 11.31 2.84
CA THR A 61 -5.19 11.29 4.21
C THR A 61 -6.29 11.16 5.27
N LYS A 62 -7.49 11.70 5.01
CA LYS A 62 -8.63 11.55 5.92
C LYS A 62 -9.03 10.08 6.03
N MET A 63 -9.12 9.36 4.92
CA MET A 63 -9.45 7.93 4.92
C MET A 63 -8.45 7.10 5.73
N LEU A 64 -7.16 7.46 5.70
CA LEU A 64 -6.14 6.80 6.52
C LEU A 64 -6.35 7.09 8.01
N THR A 65 -6.66 8.35 8.35
CA THR A 65 -6.94 8.75 9.74
C THR A 65 -8.18 8.04 10.28
N ASP A 66 -9.25 7.98 9.49
CA ASP A 66 -10.48 7.27 9.84
C ASP A 66 -10.22 5.76 10.02
N LEU A 67 -9.40 5.16 9.14
CA LEU A 67 -8.99 3.76 9.26
C LEU A 67 -8.26 3.50 10.58
N TYR A 68 -7.30 4.36 10.95
CA TYR A 68 -6.56 4.21 12.21
C TYR A 68 -7.49 4.36 13.43
N GLY A 69 -8.37 5.37 13.42
CA GLY A 69 -9.34 5.59 14.48
C GLY A 69 -10.30 4.42 14.66
N ALA A 70 -10.80 3.85 13.55
CA ALA A 70 -11.67 2.67 13.60
C ALA A 70 -10.98 1.45 14.22
N HIS A 71 -9.69 1.25 13.94
CA HIS A 71 -8.91 0.16 14.55
C HIS A 71 -8.61 0.41 16.03
N GLN A 72 -8.29 1.64 16.42
CA GLN A 72 -8.12 2.02 17.83
C GLN A 72 -9.40 1.81 18.63
N ALA A 73 -10.55 2.22 18.08
CA ALA A 73 -11.86 2.00 18.70
C ALA A 73 -12.19 0.51 18.90
N ARG A 74 -11.60 -0.38 18.09
CA ARG A 74 -11.70 -1.84 18.23
C ARG A 74 -10.66 -2.44 19.19
N GLY A 75 -9.87 -1.60 19.87
CA GLY A 75 -8.89 -2.03 20.87
C GLY A 75 -7.53 -2.43 20.30
N LEU A 76 -7.20 -2.11 19.05
CA LEU A 76 -5.85 -2.35 18.54
C LEU A 76 -4.84 -1.48 19.29
N SER A 77 -3.73 -2.11 19.71
CA SER A 77 -2.61 -1.39 20.31
C SER A 77 -2.04 -0.33 19.37
N ALA A 78 -1.43 0.72 19.93
CA ALA A 78 -0.71 1.74 19.16
C ALA A 78 0.34 1.12 18.23
N ARG A 79 1.00 0.04 18.67
CA ARG A 79 1.99 -0.68 17.87
C ARG A 79 1.37 -1.33 16.62
N SER A 80 0.18 -1.90 16.74
CA SER A 80 -0.56 -2.48 15.61
C SER A 80 -0.99 -1.41 14.62
N VAL A 81 -1.51 -0.28 15.10
CA VAL A 81 -1.88 0.87 14.25
C VAL A 81 -0.65 1.40 13.51
N TYR A 82 0.49 1.50 14.18
CA TYR A 82 1.74 1.87 13.53
C TYR A 82 2.15 0.89 12.42
N GLN A 83 1.93 -0.43 12.58
CA GLN A 83 2.20 -1.38 11.48
C GLN A 83 1.32 -1.13 10.26
N ILE A 84 0.04 -0.80 10.47
CA ILE A 84 -0.88 -0.43 9.38
C ILE A 84 -0.33 0.81 8.66
N HIS A 85 0.07 1.83 9.42
CA HIS A 85 0.68 3.04 8.86
C HIS A 85 1.97 2.73 8.07
N ALA A 86 2.90 1.96 8.63
CA ALA A 86 4.15 1.61 7.97
C ALA A 86 3.93 0.82 6.67
N CYS A 87 2.95 -0.10 6.66
CA CYS A 87 2.55 -0.84 5.47
C CYS A 87 2.04 0.09 4.36
N LEU A 88 1.09 0.98 4.69
CA LEU A 88 0.53 1.93 3.74
C LEU A 88 1.58 2.91 3.22
N SER A 89 2.40 3.47 4.12
CA SER A 89 3.46 4.41 3.78
C SER A 89 4.48 3.79 2.83
N SER A 90 4.92 2.56 3.09
CA SER A 90 5.85 1.85 2.21
C SER A 90 5.26 1.57 0.83
N MET A 91 4.00 1.12 0.79
CA MET A 91 3.29 0.80 -0.45
C MET A 91 3.06 2.04 -1.32
N PHE A 92 2.53 3.14 -0.76
CA PHE A 92 2.29 4.37 -1.51
C PHE A 92 3.60 5.07 -1.91
N THR A 93 4.64 5.00 -1.08
CA THR A 93 5.97 5.48 -1.49
C THR A 93 6.47 4.74 -2.74
N GLN A 94 6.24 3.42 -2.82
CA GLN A 94 6.61 2.64 -3.99
C GLN A 94 5.73 2.98 -5.21
N ALA A 95 4.43 3.25 -5.02
CA ALA A 95 3.54 3.73 -6.07
C ALA A 95 4.04 5.04 -6.70
N CYS A 96 4.42 6.02 -5.88
CA CYS A 96 4.99 7.29 -6.36
C CYS A 96 6.27 7.07 -7.19
N ARG A 97 7.13 6.12 -6.79
CA ARG A 97 8.34 5.77 -7.55
C ARG A 97 8.05 5.09 -8.89
N TRP A 98 6.89 4.45 -9.02
CA TRP A 98 6.45 3.79 -10.24
C TRP A 98 5.63 4.70 -11.17
N GLY A 99 5.29 5.91 -10.73
CA GLY A 99 4.45 6.84 -11.51
C GLY A 99 2.99 6.38 -11.64
N TRP A 100 2.50 5.63 -10.66
CA TRP A 100 1.08 5.26 -10.53
C TRP A 100 0.20 6.47 -10.22
#